data_AF-A0A9P5URU6-F1
#
_entry.id   AF-A0A9P5URU6-F1
#
_cell.length_a   1.000
_cell.length_b   1.000
_cell.length_c   1.000
_cell.angle_alpha   90.00
_cell.angle_beta   90.00
_cell.angle_gamma   90.00
#
_symmetry.space_group_name_H-M   'P 1'
#
loop_
_entity.id
_entity.type
_entity.pdbx_description
1 polymer ?
#
loop_
_entity_poly.entity_id
_entity_poly.type
_entity_poly.pdbx_seq_one_letter_code
_entity_poly.pdbx_strand_id
1 'polypeptide(L)'
;MAHKFLRGGLIYLLQPCHMSAMLLIIILLGPKEKKWPHVLLNIYFHIMWGTMLALLSPDLRDYDLFFEVENFYIEHYLLLLAPVYMIWSNRYVIWPVSIDVTFMSFSLFALYHSFILSSMALLIGENLNYLLVPPPGPLQAFGKWYRPVMYMFCVGLTMSRYFLVELVIQVLPRRSINPALKEAQSGDTKRKLL
;
A
#
# COMPACT_ATOMS: atom_id res chain seq x y z
N MET A 1 7.27 -11.08 -7.76
CA MET A 1 6.45 -12.30 -7.54
C MET A 1 7.05 -13.59 -8.11
N ALA A 2 7.46 -13.67 -9.39
CA ALA A 2 7.95 -14.93 -9.99
C ALA A 2 9.17 -15.55 -9.26
N HIS A 3 10.16 -14.74 -8.86
CA HIS A 3 11.32 -15.21 -8.11
C HIS A 3 10.97 -15.90 -6.78
N LYS A 4 9.93 -15.42 -6.08
CA LYS A 4 9.48 -16.01 -4.82
C LYS A 4 8.72 -17.33 -5.02
N PHE A 5 8.00 -17.47 -6.13
CA PHE A 5 7.41 -18.75 -6.53
C PHE A 5 8.50 -19.79 -6.82
N LEU A 6 9.56 -19.40 -7.53
CA LEU A 6 10.69 -20.28 -7.87
C LEU A 6 11.51 -20.73 -6.65
N ARG A 7 11.61 -19.90 -5.61
CA ARG A 7 12.31 -20.23 -4.35
C ARG A 7 11.45 -20.97 -3.32
N GLY A 8 10.18 -21.27 -3.60
CA GLY A 8 9.25 -21.83 -2.61
C GLY A 8 8.90 -20.85 -1.47
N GLY A 9 9.24 -19.57 -1.62
CA GLY A 9 9.01 -18.51 -0.65
C GLY A 9 7.63 -17.86 -0.76
N LEU A 10 6.57 -18.64 -1.02
CA LEU A 10 5.22 -18.11 -1.24
C LEU A 10 4.69 -17.32 -0.04
N ILE A 11 5.13 -17.67 1.17
CA ILE A 11 4.77 -16.94 2.38
C ILE A 11 5.24 -15.48 2.34
N TYR A 12 6.36 -15.19 1.67
CA TYR A 12 6.87 -13.84 1.50
C TYR A 12 6.00 -12.96 0.59
N LEU A 13 5.04 -13.54 -0.14
CA LEU A 13 4.00 -12.78 -0.84
C LEU A 13 3.02 -12.09 0.12
N LEU A 14 2.97 -12.49 1.39
CA LEU A 14 2.22 -11.78 2.43
C LEU A 14 2.98 -10.55 2.95
N GLN A 15 4.21 -10.27 2.51
CA GLN A 15 4.87 -9.04 2.92
C GLN A 15 4.05 -7.81 2.51
N PRO A 16 4.06 -6.73 3.31
CA PRO A 16 3.19 -5.57 3.07
C PRO A 16 3.35 -4.91 1.69
N CYS A 17 4.53 -4.95 1.08
CA CYS A 17 4.78 -4.42 -0.26
C CYS A 17 3.99 -5.20 -1.34
N HIS A 18 4.03 -6.53 -1.31
CA HIS A 18 3.27 -7.37 -2.24
C HIS A 18 1.76 -7.22 -2.04
N MET A 19 1.30 -7.15 -0.79
CA MET A 19 -0.10 -6.89 -0.48
C MET A 19 -0.55 -5.50 -0.94
N SER A 20 0.34 -4.51 -0.82
CA SER A 20 0.14 -3.16 -1.36
C SER A 20 0.02 -3.19 -2.89
N ALA A 21 0.85 -3.97 -3.57
CA ALA A 21 0.80 -4.15 -5.02
C ALA A 21 -0.54 -4.78 -5.43
N MET A 22 -0.96 -5.86 -4.76
CA MET A 22 -2.25 -6.50 -4.99
C MET A 22 -3.41 -5.53 -4.75
N LEU A 23 -3.39 -4.77 -3.66
CA LEU A 23 -4.40 -3.77 -3.35
C LEU A 23 -4.51 -2.71 -4.44
N LEU A 24 -3.37 -2.17 -4.91
CA LEU A 24 -3.35 -1.20 -6.01
C LEU A 24 -3.86 -1.79 -7.32
N ILE A 25 -3.50 -3.03 -7.65
CA ILE A 25 -4.03 -3.73 -8.83
C ILE A 25 -5.55 -3.86 -8.73
N ILE A 26 -6.07 -4.27 -7.57
CA ILE A 26 -7.51 -4.38 -7.33
C ILE A 26 -8.18 -3.00 -7.52
N ILE A 27 -7.61 -1.93 -6.96
CA ILE A 27 -8.10 -0.56 -7.12
C ILE A 27 -8.07 -0.11 -8.60
N LEU A 28 -7.02 -0.47 -9.35
CA LEU A 28 -6.88 -0.13 -10.78
C LEU A 28 -7.90 -0.85 -11.65
N LEU A 29 -8.11 -2.14 -11.41
CA LEU A 29 -9.06 -2.97 -12.15
C LEU A 29 -10.52 -2.73 -11.73
N GLY A 30 -10.77 -2.23 -10.52
CA GLY A 30 -12.12 -2.00 -10.00
C GLY A 30 -12.93 -0.96 -10.79
N PRO A 31 -14.26 -1.11 -10.90
CA PRO A 31 -15.14 -0.13 -11.55
C PRO A 31 -15.17 1.19 -10.77
N LYS A 32 -14.89 2.31 -11.45
CA LYS A 32 -14.72 3.63 -10.81
C LYS A 32 -16.04 4.26 -10.36
N GLU A 33 -17.14 3.70 -10.82
CA GLU A 33 -18.51 4.08 -10.48
C GLU A 33 -18.91 3.54 -9.09
N LYS A 34 -18.22 2.50 -8.62
CA LYS A 34 -18.44 1.93 -7.28
C LYS A 34 -17.64 2.69 -6.23
N LYS A 35 -18.13 2.67 -4.99
CA LYS A 35 -17.51 3.39 -3.86
C LYS A 35 -16.20 2.72 -3.40
N TRP A 36 -16.13 1.40 -3.42
CA TRP A 36 -15.05 0.63 -2.78
C TRP A 36 -13.63 0.96 -3.28
N PRO A 37 -13.34 1.21 -4.59
CA PRO A 37 -11.98 1.52 -5.01
C PRO A 37 -11.49 2.86 -4.44
N HIS A 38 -12.41 3.82 -4.26
CA HIS A 38 -12.11 5.10 -3.63
C HIS A 38 -11.82 4.93 -2.15
N VAL A 39 -12.61 4.10 -1.45
CA VAL A 39 -12.35 3.79 -0.02
C VAL A 39 -10.97 3.16 0.15
N LEU A 40 -10.67 2.13 -0.65
CA LEU A 40 -9.40 1.42 -0.57
C LEU A 40 -8.20 2.31 -0.92
N LEU A 41 -8.34 3.21 -1.90
CA LEU A 41 -7.29 4.17 -2.23
C LEU A 41 -7.03 5.15 -1.07
N ASN A 42 -8.08 5.65 -0.42
CA ASN A 42 -7.92 6.56 0.72
C ASN A 42 -7.27 5.85 1.92
N ILE A 43 -7.57 4.57 2.15
CA ILE A 43 -6.85 3.75 3.14
C ILE A 43 -5.39 3.56 2.74
N TYR A 44 -5.13 3.24 1.46
CA TYR A 44 -3.78 3.04 0.93
C TYR A 44 -2.86 4.23 1.20
N PHE A 45 -3.35 5.45 1.00
CA PHE A 45 -2.60 6.67 1.29
C PHE A 45 -2.08 6.76 2.73
N HIS A 46 -2.79 6.20 3.71
CA HIS A 46 -2.35 6.19 5.11
C HIS A 46 -1.33 5.10 5.43
N ILE A 47 -1.19 4.07 4.60
CA ILE A 47 -0.30 2.92 4.86
C ILE A 47 0.87 2.84 3.88
N MET A 48 0.92 3.71 2.87
CA MET A 48 1.98 3.74 1.84
C MET A 48 3.38 4.06 2.40
N TRP A 49 3.48 4.61 3.61
CA TRP A 49 4.76 4.87 4.28
C TRP A 49 5.61 3.60 4.43
N GLY A 50 5.00 2.41 4.47
CA GLY A 50 5.73 1.15 4.50
C GLY A 50 6.62 0.95 3.26
N THR A 51 6.16 1.40 2.09
CA THR A 51 6.94 1.37 0.84
C THR A 51 8.11 2.33 0.91
N MET A 52 7.90 3.52 1.51
CA MET A 52 8.96 4.52 1.67
C MET A 52 10.05 4.01 2.61
N LEU A 53 9.67 3.38 3.73
CA LEU A 53 10.64 2.76 4.64
C LEU A 53 11.43 1.65 3.97
N ALA A 54 10.78 0.81 3.14
CA ALA A 54 11.46 -0.23 2.40
C ALA A 54 12.49 0.33 1.41
N LEU A 55 12.24 1.48 0.79
CA LEU A 55 13.23 2.16 -0.07
C LEU A 55 14.34 2.87 0.72
N LEU A 56 14.02 3.44 1.89
CA LEU A 56 14.99 4.15 2.74
C LEU A 56 15.94 3.19 3.48
N SER A 57 15.43 2.02 3.87
CA SER A 57 16.18 1.00 4.60
C SER A 57 15.88 -0.37 4.00
N PRO A 58 16.37 -0.65 2.78
CA PRO A 58 16.08 -1.89 2.08
C PRO A 58 16.77 -3.07 2.76
N ASP A 59 16.02 -4.17 2.92
CA ASP A 59 16.58 -5.45 3.36
C ASP A 59 16.81 -6.34 2.14
N LEU A 60 18.06 -6.41 1.69
CA LEU A 60 18.48 -7.11 0.48
C LEU A 60 19.29 -8.37 0.76
N ARG A 61 19.33 -8.85 2.01
CA ARG A 61 20.24 -9.92 2.43
C ARG A 61 19.96 -11.27 1.77
N ASP A 62 18.71 -11.52 1.40
CA ASP A 62 18.26 -12.81 0.83
C ASP A 62 18.08 -12.74 -0.70
N TYR A 63 18.67 -11.74 -1.35
CA TYR A 63 18.55 -11.50 -2.80
C TYR A 63 19.77 -12.07 -3.52
N ASP A 64 19.66 -13.29 -4.03
CA ASP A 64 20.77 -13.96 -4.74
C ASP A 64 20.47 -14.26 -6.20
N LEU A 65 19.23 -14.05 -6.66
CA LEU A 65 18.88 -14.28 -8.05
C LEU A 65 19.19 -13.06 -8.93
N PHE A 66 19.55 -13.34 -10.19
CA PHE A 66 19.73 -12.29 -11.19
C PHE A 66 18.46 -11.44 -11.30
N PHE A 67 18.64 -10.12 -11.31
CA PHE A 67 17.56 -9.13 -11.44
C PHE A 67 16.58 -9.05 -10.23
N GLU A 68 16.89 -9.69 -9.10
CA GLU A 68 16.00 -9.65 -7.92
C GLU A 68 16.02 -8.28 -7.24
N VAL A 69 17.20 -7.66 -7.12
CA VAL A 69 17.38 -6.34 -6.48
C VAL A 69 16.74 -5.25 -7.33
N GLU A 70 16.97 -5.27 -8.65
CA GLU A 70 16.37 -4.34 -9.60
C GLU A 70 14.85 -4.47 -9.58
N ASN A 71 14.32 -5.71 -9.58
CA ASN A 71 12.88 -5.94 -9.46
C ASN A 71 12.33 -5.37 -8.15
N PHE A 72 13.05 -5.49 -7.03
CA PHE A 72 12.65 -4.87 -5.76
C PHE A 72 12.48 -3.35 -5.91
N TYR A 73 13.49 -2.66 -6.44
CA TYR A 73 13.39 -1.20 -6.60
C TYR A 73 12.29 -0.80 -7.59
N ILE A 74 12.17 -1.48 -8.72
CA ILE A 74 11.12 -1.22 -9.71
C ILE A 74 9.74 -1.39 -9.08
N GLU A 75 9.50 -2.49 -8.35
CA GLU A 75 8.23 -2.74 -7.66
C GLU A 75 7.92 -1.62 -6.67
N HIS A 76 8.88 -1.22 -5.84
CA HIS A 76 8.66 -0.20 -4.82
C HIS A 76 8.50 1.21 -5.41
N TYR A 77 9.19 1.55 -6.49
CA TYR A 77 8.93 2.79 -7.21
C TYR A 77 7.53 2.80 -7.84
N LEU A 78 7.08 1.68 -8.42
CA LEU A 78 5.72 1.58 -8.97
C LEU A 78 4.65 1.72 -7.88
N LEU A 79 4.89 1.17 -6.68
CA LEU A 79 4.01 1.36 -5.52
C LEU A 79 3.85 2.84 -5.13
N LEU A 80 4.89 3.67 -5.30
CA LEU A 80 4.81 5.11 -5.06
C LEU A 80 4.28 5.92 -6.26
N LEU A 81 4.57 5.50 -7.48
CA LEU A 81 4.14 6.20 -8.71
C LEU A 81 2.67 5.95 -9.05
N ALA A 82 2.16 4.73 -8.82
CA ALA A 82 0.76 4.38 -9.08
C ALA A 82 -0.26 5.29 -8.36
N PRO A 83 -0.18 5.54 -7.03
CA PRO A 83 -1.08 6.47 -6.35
C PRO A 83 -0.97 7.90 -6.90
N VAL A 84 0.23 8.35 -7.27
CA VAL A 84 0.44 9.67 -7.89
C VAL A 84 -0.29 9.76 -9.24
N TYR A 85 -0.17 8.72 -10.07
CA TYR A 85 -0.91 8.62 -11.32
C TYR A 85 -2.44 8.61 -11.08
N MET A 86 -2.92 7.90 -10.06
CA MET A 86 -4.35 7.87 -9.71
C MET A 86 -4.86 9.27 -9.33
N ILE A 87 -4.09 10.04 -8.57
CA ILE A 87 -4.40 11.43 -8.19
C ILE A 87 -4.51 12.31 -9.45
N TRP A 88 -3.48 12.24 -10.31
CA TRP A 88 -3.40 13.00 -11.55
C TRP A 88 -4.53 12.65 -12.53
N SER A 89 -4.88 11.38 -12.64
CA SER A 89 -5.91 10.89 -13.56
C SER A 89 -7.31 11.46 -13.28
N ASN A 90 -7.52 11.98 -12.07
CA ASN A 90 -8.80 12.51 -11.58
C ASN A 90 -9.97 11.50 -11.64
N ARG A 91 -9.69 10.20 -11.77
CA ARG A 91 -10.71 9.13 -11.84
C ARG A 91 -11.15 8.63 -10.46
N TYR A 92 -10.47 9.08 -9.41
CA TYR A 92 -10.69 8.64 -8.03
C TYR A 92 -11.06 9.82 -7.14
N VAL A 93 -12.02 9.58 -6.25
CA VAL A 93 -12.41 10.50 -5.19
C VAL A 93 -11.36 10.43 -4.09
N ILE A 94 -10.67 11.53 -3.87
CA ILE A 94 -9.74 11.69 -2.75
C ILE A 94 -10.49 12.43 -1.66
N TRP A 95 -10.52 11.85 -0.46
CA TRP A 95 -11.19 12.47 0.68
C TRP A 95 -10.29 13.51 1.35
N PRO A 96 -10.88 14.55 1.96
CA PRO A 96 -10.14 15.42 2.85
C PRO A 96 -9.53 14.61 4.00
N VAL A 97 -8.49 15.16 4.62
CA VAL A 97 -7.88 14.57 5.83
C VAL A 97 -8.94 14.31 6.90
N SER A 98 -8.91 13.11 7.48
CA SER A 98 -9.83 12.71 8.54
C SER A 98 -9.11 11.83 9.54
N ILE A 99 -9.27 12.16 10.82
CA ILE A 99 -8.69 11.39 11.91
C ILE A 99 -9.32 10.00 12.01
N ASP A 100 -10.62 9.88 11.71
CA ASP A 100 -11.35 8.61 11.73
C ASP A 100 -10.79 7.65 10.68
N VAL A 101 -10.56 8.14 9.45
CA VAL A 101 -9.96 7.34 8.37
C VAL A 101 -8.52 6.95 8.73
N THR A 102 -7.79 7.82 9.43
CA THR A 102 -6.42 7.53 9.87
C THR A 102 -6.39 6.39 10.89
N PHE A 103 -7.22 6.47 11.94
CA PHE A 103 -7.31 5.41 12.94
C PHE A 103 -7.86 4.11 12.35
N MET A 104 -8.85 4.19 11.47
CA MET A 104 -9.36 3.02 10.75
C MET A 104 -8.25 2.36 9.92
N SER A 105 -7.47 3.15 9.16
CA SER A 105 -6.38 2.64 8.33
C SER A 105 -5.28 2.00 9.17
N PHE A 106 -4.88 2.64 10.28
CA PHE A 106 -3.94 2.05 11.22
C PHE A 106 -4.49 0.76 11.84
N SER A 107 -5.77 0.72 12.20
CA SER A 107 -6.40 -0.45 12.81
C SER A 107 -6.41 -1.63 11.84
N LEU A 108 -6.73 -1.39 10.57
CA LEU A 108 -6.68 -2.42 9.53
C LEU A 108 -5.24 -2.92 9.30
N PHE A 109 -4.27 -2.01 9.25
CA PHE A 109 -2.85 -2.36 9.17
C PHE A 109 -2.41 -3.21 10.39
N ALA A 110 -2.77 -2.79 11.59
CA ALA A 110 -2.42 -3.48 12.83
C ALA A 110 -3.11 -4.84 12.95
N LEU A 111 -4.36 -4.97 12.51
CA LEU A 111 -5.06 -6.25 12.43
C LEU A 111 -4.40 -7.19 11.42
N TYR A 112 -4.04 -6.68 10.24
CA TYR A 112 -3.32 -7.46 9.23
C TYR A 112 -1.99 -7.99 9.79
N HIS A 113 -1.19 -7.13 10.42
CA HIS A 113 0.11 -7.49 11.00
C HIS A 113 0.00 -8.44 12.21
N SER A 114 -0.85 -8.10 13.18
CA SER A 114 -0.96 -8.84 14.44
C SER A 114 -1.73 -10.14 14.28
N PHE A 115 -2.74 -10.19 13.42
CA PHE A 115 -3.61 -11.37 13.33
C PHE A 115 -3.23 -12.26 12.16
N ILE A 116 -3.16 -11.73 10.94
CA ILE A 116 -2.91 -12.56 9.75
C ILE A 116 -1.43 -12.92 9.67
N LEU A 117 -0.58 -11.91 9.54
CA LEU A 117 0.85 -12.04 9.36
C LEU A 117 1.53 -12.78 10.52
N SER A 118 1.22 -12.41 11.77
CA SER A 118 1.84 -13.06 12.95
C SER A 118 1.42 -14.52 13.09
N SER A 119 0.16 -14.86 12.81
CA SER A 119 -0.29 -16.27 12.86
C SER A 119 0.43 -17.09 11.80
N MET A 120 0.55 -16.57 10.57
CA MET A 120 1.27 -17.26 9.50
C MET A 120 2.77 -17.42 9.81
N ALA A 121 3.41 -16.39 10.37
CA ALA A 121 4.80 -16.47 10.81
C ALA A 121 5.00 -17.55 11.90
N LEU A 122 4.09 -17.63 12.87
CA LEU A 122 4.14 -18.65 13.93
C LEU A 122 3.90 -20.07 13.40
N LEU A 123 2.96 -20.25 12.47
CA LEU A 123 2.64 -21.56 11.89
C LEU A 123 3.77 -22.12 11.04
N ILE A 124 4.47 -21.26 10.30
CA ILE A 124 5.53 -21.67 9.36
C ILE A 124 6.91 -21.64 10.04
N GLY A 125 7.09 -20.84 11.10
CA GLY A 125 8.36 -20.67 11.78
C GLY A 125 9.31 -19.68 11.11
N GLU A 126 8.82 -18.89 10.15
CA GLU A 126 9.59 -17.92 9.39
C GLU A 126 9.43 -16.52 9.98
N ASN A 127 10.53 -15.75 10.07
CA ASN A 127 10.50 -14.39 10.60
C ASN A 127 10.01 -13.37 9.56
N LEU A 128 8.80 -13.57 9.09
CA LEU A 128 8.16 -12.74 8.07
C LEU A 128 8.07 -11.30 8.57
N ASN A 129 8.72 -10.37 7.88
CA ASN A 129 8.68 -8.95 8.21
C ASN A 129 8.93 -8.64 9.69
N TYR A 130 9.89 -9.36 10.29
CA TYR A 130 10.33 -9.15 11.67
C TYR A 130 9.22 -9.25 12.71
N LEU A 131 8.30 -10.20 12.55
CA LEU A 131 7.19 -10.42 13.50
C LEU A 131 7.59 -11.27 14.71
N LEU A 132 8.62 -12.11 14.55
CA LEU A 132 9.10 -13.03 15.59
C LEU A 132 10.38 -12.49 16.24
N VAL A 133 11.32 -11.99 15.44
CA VAL A 133 12.63 -11.48 15.89
C VAL A 133 12.86 -10.08 15.30
N PRO A 134 13.38 -9.12 16.10
CA PRO A 134 13.62 -7.75 15.62
C PRO A 134 14.62 -7.70 14.46
N PRO A 135 14.49 -6.71 13.56
CA PRO A 135 15.48 -6.46 12.52
C PRO A 135 16.83 -6.06 13.11
N PRO A 136 17.95 -6.32 12.43
CA PRO A 136 19.24 -5.75 12.80
C PRO A 136 19.17 -4.22 12.88
N GLY A 137 19.77 -3.65 13.93
CA GLY A 137 19.82 -2.20 14.14
C GLY A 137 19.12 -1.75 15.44
N PRO A 138 18.63 -0.49 15.50
CA PRO A 138 18.21 0.13 16.76
C PRO A 138 17.02 -0.55 17.42
N LEU A 139 16.16 -1.22 16.65
CA LEU A 139 15.02 -1.97 17.18
C LEU A 139 15.42 -3.17 18.04
N GLN A 140 16.62 -3.74 17.85
CA GLN A 140 17.11 -4.84 18.69
C GLN A 140 17.30 -4.42 20.15
N ALA A 141 17.66 -3.16 20.40
CA ALA A 141 17.89 -2.64 21.74
C ALA A 141 16.65 -2.68 22.63
N PHE A 142 15.44 -2.74 22.04
CA PHE A 142 14.19 -2.82 22.77
C PHE A 142 13.81 -4.24 23.21
N GLY A 143 14.56 -5.27 22.78
CA GLY A 143 14.31 -6.67 23.15
C GLY A 143 12.86 -7.06 22.88
N LYS A 144 12.17 -7.67 23.86
CA LYS A 144 10.75 -8.08 23.75
C LYS A 144 9.77 -6.93 23.46
N TRP A 145 10.15 -5.68 23.72
CA TRP A 145 9.30 -4.50 23.53
C TRP A 145 9.39 -3.89 22.13
N TYR A 146 10.20 -4.47 21.23
CA TYR A 146 10.39 -3.89 19.89
C TYR A 146 9.08 -3.79 19.09
N ARG A 147 8.14 -4.74 19.22
CA ARG A 147 6.86 -4.72 18.50
C ARG A 147 5.94 -3.59 18.96
N PRO A 148 5.65 -3.40 20.26
CA PRO A 148 4.94 -2.21 20.73
C PRO A 148 5.60 -0.89 20.29
N VAL A 149 6.93 -0.79 20.38
CA VAL A 149 7.68 0.40 19.93
C VAL A 149 7.48 0.63 18.44
N MET A 150 7.58 -0.43 17.63
CA MET A 150 7.31 -0.37 16.20
C MET A 150 5.88 0.09 15.92
N TYR A 151 4.87 -0.44 16.61
CA TYR A 151 3.48 0.01 16.43
C TYR A 151 3.29 1.49 16.77
N MET A 152 3.90 1.98 17.87
CA MET A 152 3.86 3.40 18.21
C MET A 152 4.47 4.28 17.12
N PHE A 153 5.59 3.85 16.55
CA PHE A 153 6.20 4.53 15.41
C PHE A 153 5.29 4.51 14.17
N CYS A 154 4.69 3.35 13.87
CA CYS A 154 3.76 3.19 12.75
C CYS A 154 2.51 4.08 12.87
N VAL A 155 1.99 4.33 14.09
CA VAL A 155 0.90 5.31 14.31
C VAL A 155 1.33 6.71 13.88
N GLY A 156 2.56 7.11 14.18
CA GLY A 156 3.10 8.39 13.71
C GLY A 156 3.20 8.43 12.18
N LEU A 157 3.66 7.34 11.57
CA LEU A 157 3.82 7.26 10.12
C LEU A 157 2.49 7.23 9.35
N THR A 158 1.39 6.74 9.92
CA THR A 158 0.08 6.81 9.25
C THR A 158 -0.44 8.25 9.08
N MET A 159 0.12 9.19 9.84
CA MET A 159 -0.12 10.63 9.67
C MET A 159 0.61 11.23 8.46
N SER A 160 1.57 10.51 7.86
CA SER A 160 2.32 10.99 6.68
C SER A 160 1.43 11.44 5.51
N ARG A 161 0.25 10.84 5.36
CA ARG A 161 -0.79 11.23 4.39
C ARG A 161 -1.18 12.71 4.48
N TYR A 162 -1.17 13.31 5.68
CA TYR A 162 -1.57 14.70 5.89
C TYR A 162 -0.64 15.68 5.18
N PHE A 163 0.61 15.30 5.00
CA PHE A 163 1.60 16.11 4.30
C PHE A 163 1.81 15.63 2.87
N LEU A 164 2.14 14.35 2.68
CA LEU A 164 2.60 13.84 1.39
C LEU A 164 1.53 13.89 0.31
N VAL A 165 0.31 13.46 0.61
CA VAL A 165 -0.77 13.43 -0.39
C VAL A 165 -1.28 14.84 -0.68
N GLU A 166 -1.40 15.70 0.34
CA GLU A 166 -1.80 17.09 0.14
C GLU A 166 -0.77 17.85 -0.73
N LEU A 167 0.52 17.66 -0.48
CA LEU A 167 1.58 18.23 -1.31
C LEU A 167 1.45 17.79 -2.77
N VAL A 168 1.22 16.49 -3.01
CA VAL A 168 1.03 15.95 -4.37
C VAL A 168 -0.20 16.55 -5.05
N ILE A 169 -1.32 16.71 -4.33
CA ILE A 169 -2.55 17.33 -4.86
C ILE A 169 -2.33 18.82 -5.21
N GLN A 170 -1.56 19.54 -4.38
CA GLN A 170 -1.27 20.95 -4.60
C GLN A 170 -0.33 21.18 -5.79
N VAL A 171 0.65 20.29 -5.98
CA VAL A 171 1.67 20.43 -7.02
C VAL A 171 1.21 19.88 -8.37
N LEU A 172 0.43 18.79 -8.40
CA LEU A 172 0.05 18.14 -9.65
C LEU A 172 -1.28 18.68 -10.20
N PRO A 173 -1.30 19.21 -11.45
CA PRO A 173 -2.55 19.58 -12.10
C PRO A 173 -3.38 18.32 -12.38
N ARG A 174 -4.62 18.29 -11.89
CA ARG A 174 -5.52 17.16 -12.13
C ARG A 174 -6.05 17.20 -13.56
N ARG A 175 -5.97 16.07 -14.26
CA ARG A 175 -6.46 15.94 -15.64
C ARG A 175 -7.96 16.23 -15.73
N SER A 176 -8.37 17.00 -16.74
CA SER A 176 -9.79 17.21 -17.02
C SER A 176 -10.43 15.92 -17.55
N ILE A 177 -11.60 15.57 -17.04
CA ILE A 177 -12.35 14.41 -17.52
C ILE A 177 -13.21 14.88 -18.70
N ASN A 178 -12.96 14.35 -19.89
CA ASN A 178 -13.76 14.67 -21.08
C ASN A 178 -15.25 14.31 -20.84
N PRO A 179 -16.21 15.20 -21.17
CA PRO A 179 -17.64 14.99 -20.92
C PRO A 179 -18.19 13.69 -21.52
N ALA A 180 -17.65 13.23 -22.65
CA ALA A 180 -18.06 11.99 -23.31
C ALA A 180 -17.84 10.73 -22.45
N LEU A 181 -16.85 10.72 -21.56
CA LEU A 181 -16.64 9.62 -20.62
C LEU A 181 -17.61 9.69 -19.43
N LYS A 182 -18.06 10.90 -19.05
CA LYS A 182 -19.10 11.10 -18.03
C LYS A 182 -20.44 10.51 -18.46
N GLU A 183 -20.82 10.69 -19.73
CA GLU A 183 -22.04 10.10 -20.31
C GLU A 183 -21.94 8.57 -20.44
N ALA A 184 -20.78 8.04 -20.84
CA ALA A 184 -20.55 6.60 -20.90
C ALA A 184 -20.58 5.93 -19.50
N GLN A 185 -20.17 6.64 -18.45
CA GLN A 185 -20.18 6.16 -17.06
C GLN A 185 -21.53 6.38 -16.34
N SER A 186 -22.36 7.33 -16.78
CA SER A 186 -23.66 7.61 -16.16
C SER A 186 -24.78 6.66 -16.63
N GLY A 187 -24.52 5.79 -17.61
CA GLY A 187 -25.52 4.84 -18.11
C GLY A 187 -26.76 5.50 -18.71
N ASP A 188 -26.73 6.80 -18.96
CA ASP A 188 -27.83 7.53 -19.60
C ASP A 188 -27.62 7.51 -21.12
N THR A 189 -27.46 6.30 -21.67
CA THR A 189 -27.78 6.08 -23.08
C THR A 189 -29.28 6.20 -23.17
N LYS A 190 -29.76 7.44 -23.28
CA LYS A 190 -31.12 7.76 -23.70
C LYS A 190 -31.49 6.77 -24.80
N ARG A 191 -32.54 5.98 -24.54
CA ARG A 191 -33.45 5.48 -25.57
C ARG A 191 -33.84 6.68 -26.44
N LYS A 192 -33.03 7.01 -27.43
CA LYS A 192 -33.49 7.77 -28.58
C LYS A 192 -34.29 6.76 -29.40
N LEU A 193 -35.59 6.83 -29.17
CA LEU A 193 -36.66 6.51 -30.10
C LEU A 193 -36.14 6.31 -31.52
N LEU A 194 -36.26 5.08 -32.01
CA LEU A 194 -36.88 4.69 -33.27
C LEU A 194 -37.38 3.25 -33.10
#